data_AF-B8A9D2-F1
#
_entry.id   AF-B8A9D2-F1
#
_cell.length_a   1.000
_cell.length_b   1.000
_cell.length_c   1.000
_cell.angle_alpha   90.00
_cell.angle_beta   90.00
_cell.angle_gamma   90.00
#
_symmetry.space_group_name_H-M   'P 1'
#
loop_
_entity.id
_entity.type
_entity.pdbx_description
1 polymer ?
#
loop_
_entity_poly.entity_id
_entity_poly.type
_entity_poly.pdbx_seq_one_letter_code
_entity_poly.pdbx_strand_id
1 'polypeptide(L)'
;MVRNARAAGAAAAIVYTDAKDFGGAGAKGKRKWFPDARWLPPTGVQVGTLYYGNGDPTTPLWPSCAAGEDCERLSQGELDGSAAMPSIPALPVSARDGETILKAMGGDAAPTEWQGGEGAPMYRLGPGPAVLNLTYIGNDTLATIENVFAMIEGKEEPDRYVIIGNHRDAWTFGAVDPNSGTAAMLEIAERLSKLEKKGWRPRRTIIVCSWDAEEFALIGSTEWVEDNMDMLASRAIAYLNVDITVFGPGGFRPRATPQLDQLIKEASKMVQDPDDPSQTLYDTMIRHHPPIDRVAGAGTDFAAFLQYIGVPSLDMSYGTISAAVTPLASTNIIALAVEDYPVYHSLYDDYVWMERFGDPLFHRHVALASVWGLIALRLADDEILPLNYVSYASELEKCTKLVEGGCTGCPVSFAPLHKSIDQLRKAANKIHKEKMMLQAENWSLKTRAYTVKVRDINDRLMMAERGFINREGLDGRPWYKHMIYASSDQDDWGTKAFPGIVSAIDKANKLNTTESWQLLQHEIYRAARAVSKASAVLDGRLT
;
A
#
# COMPACT_ATOMS: atom_id res chain seq x y z
N MET A 1 -15.48 -5.87 -5.52
CA MET A 1 -16.97 -6.00 -5.54
C MET A 1 -17.53 -6.56 -6.84
N VAL A 2 -17.27 -5.95 -8.00
CA VAL A 2 -17.85 -6.34 -9.30
C VAL A 2 -17.57 -7.80 -9.68
N ARG A 3 -16.35 -8.28 -9.43
CA ARG A 3 -15.97 -9.71 -9.58
C ARG A 3 -16.91 -10.66 -8.82
N ASN A 4 -17.33 -10.29 -7.61
CA ASN A 4 -18.22 -11.10 -6.78
C ASN A 4 -19.66 -11.08 -7.34
N ALA A 5 -20.11 -9.93 -7.85
CA ALA A 5 -21.40 -9.83 -8.53
C ALA A 5 -21.44 -10.71 -9.79
N ARG A 6 -20.38 -10.69 -10.61
CA ARG A 6 -20.22 -11.61 -11.75
C ARG A 6 -20.30 -13.07 -11.32
N ALA A 7 -19.56 -13.45 -10.28
CA ALA A 7 -19.55 -14.83 -9.76
C ALA A 7 -20.94 -15.27 -9.25
N ALA A 8 -21.76 -14.34 -8.77
CA ALA A 8 -23.15 -14.58 -8.38
C ALA A 8 -24.14 -14.60 -9.56
N GLY A 9 -23.68 -14.39 -10.80
CA GLY A 9 -24.50 -14.40 -12.01
C GLY A 9 -25.19 -13.07 -12.33
N ALA A 10 -24.72 -11.95 -11.76
CA ALA A 10 -25.24 -10.62 -12.12
C ALA A 10 -24.91 -10.26 -13.57
N ALA A 11 -25.86 -9.61 -14.26
CA ALA A 11 -25.66 -9.14 -15.64
C ALA A 11 -24.90 -7.79 -15.71
N ALA A 12 -25.00 -6.98 -14.65
CA ALA A 12 -24.33 -5.70 -14.50
C ALA A 12 -24.27 -5.32 -13.01
N ALA A 13 -23.46 -4.32 -12.66
CA ALA A 13 -23.40 -3.77 -11.32
C ALA A 13 -23.59 -2.24 -11.32
N ILE A 14 -24.25 -1.72 -10.29
CA ILE A 14 -24.23 -0.29 -9.96
C ILE A 14 -23.47 -0.14 -8.66
N VAL A 15 -22.54 0.82 -8.62
CA VAL A 15 -21.81 1.20 -7.41
C VAL A 15 -22.20 2.63 -7.06
N TYR A 16 -22.47 2.92 -5.79
CA TYR A 16 -22.76 4.27 -5.35
C TYR A 16 -22.18 4.52 -3.96
N THR A 17 -21.92 5.78 -3.65
CA THR A 17 -21.41 6.26 -2.37
C THR A 17 -22.59 6.55 -1.43
N ASP A 18 -22.85 5.69 -0.45
CA ASP A 18 -23.97 5.90 0.49
C ASP A 18 -23.72 7.13 1.37
N ALA A 19 -24.75 7.95 1.57
CA ALA A 19 -24.67 9.12 2.41
C ALA A 19 -24.49 8.81 3.90
N LYS A 20 -24.77 7.57 4.33
CA LYS A 20 -24.37 7.02 5.63
C LYS A 20 -22.87 7.12 5.84
N ASP A 21 -22.13 6.78 4.80
CA ASP A 21 -20.68 6.60 4.88
C ASP A 21 -19.95 7.88 4.43
N PHE A 22 -20.43 8.56 3.39
CA PHE A 22 -19.76 9.73 2.78
C PHE A 22 -20.40 11.09 3.11
N GLY A 23 -21.59 11.10 3.69
CA GLY A 23 -22.40 12.32 3.87
C GLY A 23 -22.32 12.97 5.25
N GLY A 24 -21.70 12.32 6.22
CA GLY A 24 -21.61 12.81 7.59
C GLY A 24 -22.93 12.79 8.36
N ALA A 25 -22.86 13.10 9.66
CA ALA A 25 -24.01 13.12 10.56
C ALA A 25 -24.93 14.33 10.29
N GLY A 26 -26.24 14.09 10.20
CA GLY A 26 -27.22 15.17 10.12
C GLY A 26 -28.64 14.66 9.89
N ALA A 27 -29.60 15.23 10.60
CA ALA A 27 -31.02 14.92 10.41
C ALA A 27 -31.47 15.22 8.96
N LYS A 28 -32.50 14.51 8.49
CA LYS A 28 -33.04 14.65 7.13
C LYS A 28 -33.27 16.13 6.75
N GLY A 29 -32.59 16.59 5.70
CA GLY A 29 -32.70 17.97 5.18
C GLY A 29 -31.85 19.03 5.91
N LYS A 30 -31.06 18.65 6.93
CA LYS A 30 -30.15 19.56 7.65
C LYS A 30 -28.66 19.25 7.45
N ARG A 31 -28.35 18.18 6.74
CA ARG A 31 -26.98 17.79 6.41
C ARG A 31 -26.34 18.88 5.53
N LYS A 32 -25.13 19.27 5.91
CA LYS A 32 -24.30 20.20 5.14
C LYS A 32 -23.31 19.40 4.30
N TRP A 33 -23.07 19.87 3.10
CA TRP A 33 -22.22 19.24 2.11
C TRP A 33 -21.17 20.23 1.64
N PHE A 34 -20.18 19.76 0.89
CA PHE A 34 -19.28 20.65 0.18
C PHE A 34 -20.06 21.65 -0.70
N PRO A 35 -19.74 22.97 -0.67
CA PRO A 35 -18.55 23.60 -0.08
C PRO A 35 -18.68 24.08 1.37
N ASP A 36 -19.84 23.91 2.00
CA ASP A 36 -20.12 24.41 3.36
C ASP A 36 -19.66 23.45 4.47
N ALA A 37 -19.37 22.19 4.11
CA ALA A 37 -18.81 21.16 4.98
C ALA A 37 -17.94 20.20 4.16
N ARG A 38 -17.13 19.37 4.83
CA ARG A 38 -16.23 18.41 4.17
C ARG A 38 -16.93 17.27 3.42
N TRP A 39 -18.21 17.03 3.64
CA TRP A 39 -18.91 15.83 3.20
C TRP A 39 -19.28 15.83 1.72
N LEU A 40 -19.28 14.65 1.09
CA LEU A 40 -19.55 14.46 -0.33
C LEU A 40 -20.99 14.83 -0.68
N PRO A 41 -21.24 15.79 -1.58
CA PRO A 41 -22.60 16.12 -2.00
C PRO A 41 -23.37 14.91 -2.56
N PRO A 42 -24.71 14.85 -2.48
CA PRO A 42 -25.50 13.73 -3.02
C PRO A 42 -25.36 13.51 -4.54
N THR A 43 -24.80 14.48 -5.24
CA THR A 43 -24.47 14.46 -6.67
C THR A 43 -23.05 13.99 -6.96
N GLY A 44 -22.22 13.77 -5.92
CA GLY A 44 -20.88 13.23 -6.05
C GLY A 44 -20.89 11.79 -6.50
N VAL A 45 -19.92 11.47 -7.35
CA VAL A 45 -19.70 10.13 -7.91
C VAL A 45 -18.23 9.81 -7.67
N GLN A 46 -17.99 8.68 -7.02
CA GLN A 46 -16.65 8.11 -6.88
C GLN A 46 -16.36 7.24 -8.10
N VAL A 47 -15.28 7.52 -8.81
CA VAL A 47 -14.78 6.69 -9.91
C VAL A 47 -13.58 5.85 -9.46
N GLY A 48 -13.16 4.90 -10.29
CA GLY A 48 -12.06 4.00 -9.96
C GLY A 48 -11.95 2.86 -10.96
N THR A 49 -10.75 2.28 -11.06
CA THR A 49 -10.51 1.11 -11.89
C THR A 49 -11.26 -0.11 -11.36
N LEU A 50 -11.70 -0.98 -12.27
CA LEU A 50 -12.30 -2.28 -11.97
C LEU A 50 -11.39 -3.44 -12.35
N TYR A 51 -10.22 -3.13 -12.94
CA TYR A 51 -9.21 -4.12 -13.25
C TYR A 51 -8.64 -4.70 -11.96
N TYR A 52 -8.65 -6.02 -11.86
CA TYR A 52 -8.17 -6.78 -10.71
C TYR A 52 -6.77 -7.31 -10.98
N GLY A 53 -5.79 -6.40 -11.05
CA GLY A 53 -4.38 -6.65 -11.29
C GLY A 53 -3.55 -5.40 -11.03
N ASN A 54 -2.25 -5.47 -11.28
CA ASN A 54 -1.34 -4.32 -11.24
C ASN A 54 -0.56 -4.29 -12.57
N GLY A 55 -0.27 -3.10 -13.07
CA GLY A 55 0.40 -2.92 -14.36
C GLY A 55 -0.58 -2.86 -15.54
N ASP A 56 -0.01 -2.73 -16.73
CA ASP A 56 -0.74 -2.75 -18.00
C ASP A 56 -1.45 -4.11 -18.15
N PRO A 57 -2.79 -4.12 -18.30
CA PRO A 57 -3.56 -5.36 -18.39
C PRO A 57 -3.16 -6.22 -19.61
N THR A 58 -2.52 -5.62 -20.61
CA THR A 58 -2.10 -6.27 -21.85
C THR A 58 -0.69 -6.84 -21.80
N THR A 59 0.13 -6.49 -20.81
CA THR A 59 1.51 -6.99 -20.64
C THR A 59 1.76 -7.56 -19.24
N PRO A 60 0.95 -8.51 -18.74
CA PRO A 60 1.10 -8.96 -17.37
C PRO A 60 2.41 -9.73 -17.16
N LEU A 61 3.28 -9.24 -16.26
CA LEU A 61 4.59 -9.81 -15.88
C LEU A 61 5.79 -9.39 -16.76
N TRP A 62 5.59 -8.53 -17.76
CA TRP A 62 6.67 -7.95 -18.58
C TRP A 62 6.35 -6.50 -18.92
N PRO A 63 7.38 -5.65 -19.10
CA PRO A 63 7.13 -4.24 -19.34
C PRO A 63 6.44 -3.99 -20.70
N SER A 64 5.50 -3.05 -20.68
CA SER A 64 4.89 -2.41 -21.83
C SER A 64 5.94 -1.65 -22.65
N CYS A 65 5.78 -1.62 -23.97
CA CYS A 65 6.73 -0.98 -24.86
C CYS A 65 6.78 0.54 -24.71
N ALA A 66 7.93 1.11 -25.06
CA ALA A 66 8.08 2.55 -25.21
C ALA A 66 7.11 3.10 -26.26
N ALA A 67 6.74 4.37 -26.11
CA ALA A 67 5.82 5.04 -27.02
C ALA A 67 6.32 4.97 -28.47
N GLY A 68 5.49 4.42 -29.36
CA GLY A 68 5.79 4.26 -30.79
C GLY A 68 6.51 2.97 -31.16
N GLU A 69 6.81 2.10 -30.19
CA GLU A 69 7.31 0.75 -30.44
C GLU A 69 6.17 -0.29 -30.39
N ASP A 70 6.40 -1.44 -31.03
CA ASP A 70 5.49 -2.58 -30.99
C ASP A 70 6.07 -3.66 -30.08
N CYS A 71 5.21 -4.31 -29.29
CA CYS A 71 5.62 -5.33 -28.32
C CYS A 71 4.55 -6.41 -28.18
N GLU A 72 4.95 -7.54 -27.59
CA GLU A 72 4.01 -8.59 -27.23
C GLU A 72 2.96 -8.06 -26.25
N ARG A 73 1.69 -8.21 -26.64
CA ARG A 73 0.52 -7.85 -25.86
C ARG A 73 -0.52 -8.95 -25.95
N LEU A 74 -1.26 -9.16 -24.88
CA LEU A 74 -2.45 -10.01 -24.91
C LEU A 74 -3.47 -9.45 -25.90
N SER A 75 -4.12 -10.37 -26.63
CA SER A 75 -5.26 -10.02 -27.48
C SER A 75 -6.50 -9.69 -26.65
N GLN A 76 -7.46 -8.96 -27.24
CA GLN A 76 -8.72 -8.65 -26.57
C GLN A 76 -9.45 -9.90 -26.05
N GLY A 77 -9.44 -11.00 -26.81
CA GLY A 77 -10.07 -12.25 -26.38
C GLY A 77 -9.41 -12.89 -25.17
N GLU A 78 -8.09 -12.74 -25.00
CA GLU A 78 -7.37 -13.20 -23.81
C GLU A 78 -7.66 -12.31 -22.61
N LEU A 79 -7.76 -10.99 -22.80
CA LEU A 79 -8.19 -10.04 -21.76
C LEU A 79 -9.60 -10.34 -21.28
N ASP A 80 -10.56 -10.48 -22.20
CA ASP A 80 -11.97 -10.75 -21.88
C ASP A 80 -12.14 -12.07 -21.12
N GLY A 81 -11.30 -13.07 -21.43
CA GLY A 81 -11.24 -14.36 -20.75
C GLY A 81 -10.50 -14.33 -19.40
N SER A 82 -9.77 -13.26 -19.10
CA SER A 82 -8.98 -13.13 -17.88
C SER A 82 -9.87 -12.96 -16.65
N ALA A 83 -9.49 -13.60 -15.55
CA ALA A 83 -10.14 -13.40 -14.25
C ALA A 83 -9.91 -12.00 -13.66
N ALA A 84 -8.93 -11.26 -14.19
CA ALA A 84 -8.59 -9.90 -13.78
C ALA A 84 -9.57 -8.86 -14.34
N MET A 85 -10.22 -9.14 -15.49
CA MET A 85 -11.20 -8.23 -16.07
C MET A 85 -12.57 -8.38 -15.41
N PRO A 86 -13.36 -7.29 -15.29
CA PRO A 86 -14.67 -7.34 -14.62
C PRO A 86 -15.70 -8.23 -15.35
N SER A 87 -15.58 -8.38 -16.68
CA SER A 87 -16.45 -9.16 -17.59
C SER A 87 -17.96 -8.84 -17.57
N ILE A 88 -18.41 -7.92 -16.72
CA ILE A 88 -19.76 -7.37 -16.70
C ILE A 88 -19.69 -5.84 -16.64
N PRO A 89 -20.62 -5.11 -17.26
CA PRO A 89 -20.68 -3.66 -17.13
C PRO A 89 -20.89 -3.26 -15.68
N ALA A 90 -20.19 -2.22 -15.24
CA ALA A 90 -20.42 -1.61 -13.95
C ALA A 90 -20.35 -0.08 -14.08
N LEU A 91 -21.29 0.61 -13.44
CA LEU A 91 -21.42 2.06 -13.52
C LEU A 91 -21.45 2.67 -12.12
N PRO A 92 -20.51 3.59 -11.79
CA PRO A 92 -20.64 4.40 -10.59
C PRO A 92 -21.74 5.45 -10.77
N VAL A 93 -22.59 5.61 -9.76
CA VAL A 93 -23.66 6.62 -9.73
C VAL A 93 -23.64 7.40 -8.42
N SER A 94 -24.28 8.56 -8.40
CA SER A 94 -24.30 9.40 -7.22
C SER A 94 -25.21 8.85 -6.13
N ALA A 95 -25.02 9.28 -4.88
CA ALA A 95 -25.88 8.90 -3.76
C ALA A 95 -27.37 9.17 -4.05
N ARG A 96 -27.69 10.34 -4.61
CA ARG A 96 -29.06 10.73 -5.00
C ARG A 96 -29.69 9.75 -5.99
N ASP A 97 -28.93 9.32 -6.99
CA ASP A 97 -29.43 8.44 -8.05
C ASP A 97 -29.52 6.99 -7.53
N GLY A 98 -28.54 6.54 -6.75
CA GLY A 98 -28.56 5.27 -6.01
C GLY A 98 -29.75 5.14 -5.07
N GLU A 99 -30.04 6.17 -4.26
CA GLU A 99 -31.24 6.20 -3.41
C GLU A 99 -32.55 6.15 -4.21
N THR A 100 -32.56 6.73 -5.41
CA THR A 100 -33.73 6.70 -6.29
C THR A 100 -33.98 5.27 -6.79
N ILE A 101 -32.92 4.54 -7.13
CA ILE A 101 -32.99 3.11 -7.47
C ILE A 101 -33.48 2.30 -6.27
N LEU A 102 -32.92 2.52 -5.07
CA LEU A 102 -33.28 1.79 -3.85
C LEU A 102 -34.74 2.02 -3.42
N LYS A 103 -35.30 3.21 -3.65
CA LYS A 103 -36.74 3.49 -3.42
C LYS A 103 -37.65 2.65 -4.32
N ALA A 104 -37.18 2.27 -5.49
CA ALA A 104 -37.92 1.51 -6.47
C ALA A 104 -37.76 -0.01 -6.29
N MET A 105 -36.87 -0.44 -5.39
CA MET A 105 -36.71 -1.84 -5.00
C MET A 105 -37.81 -2.29 -4.04
N GLY A 106 -38.22 -3.54 -4.20
CA GLY A 106 -39.20 -4.30 -3.43
C GLY A 106 -38.53 -5.52 -2.80
N GLY A 107 -39.30 -6.57 -2.53
CA GLY A 107 -38.80 -7.74 -1.80
C GLY A 107 -38.58 -7.47 -0.32
N ASP A 108 -37.83 -8.36 0.33
CA ASP A 108 -37.62 -8.32 1.78
C ASP A 108 -36.76 -7.13 2.20
N ALA A 109 -36.99 -6.63 3.41
CA ALA A 109 -36.14 -5.59 3.99
C ALA A 109 -34.71 -6.13 4.16
N ALA A 110 -33.73 -5.33 3.78
CA ALA A 110 -32.33 -5.68 4.01
C ALA A 110 -32.03 -5.71 5.52
N PRO A 111 -31.06 -6.52 5.97
CA PRO A 111 -30.60 -6.53 7.36
C PRO A 111 -30.24 -5.14 7.88
N THR A 112 -30.38 -4.91 9.19
CA THR A 112 -30.17 -3.60 9.82
C THR A 112 -28.79 -3.01 9.52
N GLU A 113 -27.77 -3.86 9.50
CA GLU A 113 -26.38 -3.49 9.20
C GLU A 113 -26.19 -2.97 7.77
N TRP A 114 -27.06 -3.38 6.83
CA TRP A 114 -27.02 -2.96 5.42
C TRP A 114 -27.90 -1.74 5.14
N GLN A 115 -28.70 -1.30 6.10
CA GLN A 115 -29.52 -0.11 5.93
C GLN A 115 -28.66 1.15 5.82
N GLY A 116 -29.15 2.10 5.02
CA GLY A 116 -28.57 3.43 4.88
C GLY A 116 -28.69 4.28 6.14
N GLY A 117 -28.17 5.50 6.06
CA GLY A 117 -28.17 6.46 7.16
C GLY A 117 -29.52 7.11 7.42
N GLU A 118 -29.58 7.99 8.41
CA GLU A 118 -30.80 8.74 8.72
C GLU A 118 -31.33 9.48 7.47
N GLY A 119 -32.62 9.27 7.16
CA GLY A 119 -33.29 9.90 6.04
C GLY A 119 -33.26 9.12 4.72
N ALA A 120 -32.45 8.06 4.63
CA ALA A 120 -32.44 7.11 3.52
C ALA A 120 -33.80 6.37 3.42
N PRO A 121 -34.17 5.87 2.22
CA PRO A 121 -35.28 4.93 2.10
C PRO A 121 -34.98 3.63 2.86
N MET A 122 -36.01 2.83 3.15
CA MET A 122 -35.79 1.46 3.63
C MET A 122 -35.16 0.64 2.50
N TYR A 123 -33.95 0.15 2.71
CA TYR A 123 -33.26 -0.69 1.74
C TYR A 123 -33.88 -2.08 1.74
N ARG A 124 -34.03 -2.63 0.54
CA ARG A 124 -34.62 -3.94 0.31
C ARG A 124 -33.71 -4.76 -0.58
N LEU A 125 -33.85 -6.08 -0.52
CA LEU A 125 -33.01 -7.03 -1.24
C LEU A 125 -33.45 -7.28 -2.69
N GLY A 126 -34.64 -6.78 -3.07
CA GLY A 126 -35.25 -7.11 -4.35
C GLY A 126 -35.79 -8.55 -4.39
N PRO A 127 -36.12 -9.05 -5.60
CA PRO A 127 -36.08 -8.36 -6.89
C PRO A 127 -37.28 -7.40 -7.10
N GLY A 128 -37.17 -6.52 -8.12
CA GLY A 128 -38.29 -5.72 -8.64
C GLY A 128 -38.87 -4.72 -7.64
N PRO A 129 -40.07 -4.14 -7.88
CA PRO A 129 -40.82 -4.22 -9.13
C PRO A 129 -40.20 -3.39 -10.26
N ALA A 130 -39.30 -2.46 -9.95
CA ALA A 130 -38.62 -1.67 -10.98
C ALA A 130 -37.59 -2.50 -11.76
N VAL A 131 -37.47 -2.19 -13.05
CA VAL A 131 -36.44 -2.74 -13.94
C VAL A 131 -35.45 -1.62 -14.25
N LEU A 132 -34.18 -1.84 -13.94
CA LEU A 132 -33.11 -0.92 -14.29
C LEU A 132 -32.65 -1.24 -15.71
N ASN A 133 -32.73 -0.26 -16.62
CA ASN A 133 -32.12 -0.35 -17.94
C ASN A 133 -30.78 0.39 -17.90
N LEU A 134 -29.68 -0.33 -18.06
CA LEU A 134 -28.32 0.20 -18.02
C LEU A 134 -27.73 0.24 -19.43
N THR A 135 -27.30 1.41 -19.86
CA THR A 135 -26.51 1.58 -21.09
C THR A 135 -25.11 2.02 -20.70
N TYR A 136 -24.11 1.21 -21.05
CA TYR A 136 -22.70 1.51 -20.84
C TYR A 136 -22.01 1.55 -22.19
N ILE A 137 -21.32 2.65 -22.47
CA ILE A 137 -20.54 2.86 -23.68
C ILE A 137 -19.14 3.25 -23.21
N GLY A 138 -18.28 2.24 -23.04
CA GLY A 138 -16.86 2.40 -22.77
C GLY A 138 -16.04 2.19 -24.04
N ASN A 139 -14.86 2.77 -24.09
CA ASN A 139 -13.87 2.49 -25.12
C ASN A 139 -12.53 2.24 -24.46
N ASP A 140 -12.01 1.02 -24.59
CA ASP A 140 -10.67 0.69 -24.12
C ASP A 140 -9.65 1.26 -25.11
N THR A 141 -8.68 2.01 -24.60
CA THR A 141 -7.70 2.70 -25.43
C THR A 141 -6.30 2.45 -24.92
N LEU A 142 -5.40 2.04 -25.83
CA LEU A 142 -3.97 2.12 -25.58
C LEU A 142 -3.54 3.59 -25.63
N ALA A 143 -2.89 4.04 -24.56
CA ALA A 143 -2.41 5.41 -24.41
C ALA A 143 -0.96 5.41 -23.92
N THR A 144 -0.22 6.45 -24.30
CA THR A 144 1.12 6.71 -23.77
C THR A 144 1.01 7.34 -22.39
N ILE A 145 1.81 6.87 -21.45
CA ILE A 145 1.94 7.42 -20.09
C ILE A 145 3.37 7.94 -19.89
N GLU A 146 3.57 8.88 -18.97
CA GLU A 146 4.86 9.54 -18.74
C GLU A 146 5.26 9.59 -17.27
N ASN A 147 6.16 8.68 -16.88
CA ASN A 147 6.87 8.76 -15.61
C ASN A 147 8.00 9.81 -15.68
N VAL A 148 8.18 10.59 -14.62
CA VAL A 148 9.24 11.60 -14.52
C VAL A 148 10.22 11.25 -13.40
N PHE A 149 11.52 11.30 -13.69
CA PHE A 149 12.58 10.96 -12.76
C PHE A 149 13.54 12.12 -12.55
N ALA A 150 13.91 12.38 -11.30
CA ALA A 150 15.03 13.24 -10.94
C ALA A 150 16.01 12.45 -10.07
N MET A 151 17.31 12.60 -10.32
CA MET A 151 18.35 11.83 -9.64
C MET A 151 19.43 12.74 -9.06
N ILE A 152 19.79 12.51 -7.80
CA ILE A 152 20.99 13.06 -7.17
C ILE A 152 21.96 11.89 -6.96
N GLU A 153 23.01 11.85 -7.78
CA GLU A 153 23.98 10.76 -7.75
C GLU A 153 24.77 10.77 -6.42
N GLY A 154 24.88 9.60 -5.79
CA GLY A 154 25.63 9.39 -4.55
C GLY A 154 27.14 9.57 -4.73
N LYS A 155 27.81 10.05 -3.69
CA LYS A 155 29.25 10.31 -3.70
C LYS A 155 30.12 9.07 -3.44
N GLU A 156 29.65 8.14 -2.61
CA GLU A 156 30.45 6.96 -2.19
C GLU A 156 29.84 5.65 -2.68
N GLU A 157 28.52 5.55 -2.73
CA GLU A 157 27.77 4.37 -3.15
C GLU A 157 26.73 4.76 -4.23
N PRO A 158 27.17 5.26 -5.41
CA PRO A 158 26.25 5.72 -6.47
C PRO A 158 25.36 4.60 -7.01
N ASP A 159 25.72 3.35 -6.78
CA ASP A 159 25.00 2.13 -7.17
C ASP A 159 24.00 1.64 -6.11
N ARG A 160 23.68 2.47 -5.10
CA ARG A 160 22.67 2.18 -4.08
C ARG A 160 21.59 3.27 -4.13
N TYR A 161 20.33 2.87 -4.23
CA TYR A 161 19.21 3.77 -4.51
C TYR A 161 18.26 3.90 -3.32
N VAL A 162 18.04 5.13 -2.86
CA VAL A 162 16.89 5.50 -2.04
C VAL A 162 15.89 6.13 -2.98
N ILE A 163 14.71 5.51 -3.11
CA ILE A 163 13.70 5.92 -4.08
C ILE A 163 12.57 6.60 -3.32
N ILE A 164 12.18 7.79 -3.76
CA ILE A 164 11.08 8.62 -3.26
C ILE A 164 10.03 8.64 -4.37
N GLY A 165 8.78 8.28 -4.08
CA GLY A 165 7.77 8.20 -5.13
C GLY A 165 6.36 8.62 -4.71
N ASN A 166 5.63 9.12 -5.69
CA ASN A 166 4.23 9.53 -5.64
C ASN A 166 3.68 9.54 -7.08
N HIS A 167 2.44 9.09 -7.30
CA HIS A 167 1.80 9.26 -8.61
C HIS A 167 1.28 10.67 -8.83
N ARG A 168 1.02 11.02 -10.08
CA ARG A 168 0.66 12.38 -10.51
C ARG A 168 -0.70 12.42 -11.21
N ASP A 169 -1.09 11.31 -11.84
CA ASP A 169 -2.41 11.20 -12.44
C ASP A 169 -3.49 11.16 -11.36
N ALA A 170 -4.63 11.77 -11.66
CA ALA A 170 -5.80 11.78 -10.80
C ALA A 170 -7.03 11.53 -11.67
N TRP A 171 -8.08 10.94 -11.10
CA TRP A 171 -9.37 10.82 -11.80
C TRP A 171 -9.98 12.17 -12.22
N THR A 172 -9.80 13.21 -11.40
CA THR A 172 -10.38 14.54 -11.65
C THR A 172 -9.36 15.66 -11.39
N PHE A 173 -9.51 16.43 -10.30
CA PHE A 173 -8.53 17.44 -9.88
C PHE A 173 -7.49 16.85 -8.94
N GLY A 174 -7.90 15.96 -8.04
CA GLY A 174 -6.98 15.16 -7.25
C GLY A 174 -6.21 15.93 -6.17
N ALA A 175 -6.82 16.91 -5.51
CA ALA A 175 -6.09 17.80 -4.60
C ALA A 175 -5.53 17.07 -3.36
N VAL A 176 -6.28 16.10 -2.86
CA VAL A 176 -5.81 15.13 -1.86
C VAL A 176 -5.07 14.01 -2.59
N ASP A 177 -5.74 13.37 -3.53
CA ASP A 177 -5.25 12.17 -4.24
C ASP A 177 -4.94 12.47 -5.71
N PRO A 178 -3.67 12.56 -6.13
CA PRO A 178 -2.43 12.42 -5.33
C PRO A 178 -1.72 13.74 -5.05
N ASN A 179 -2.28 14.88 -5.47
CA ASN A 179 -1.50 16.12 -5.55
C ASN A 179 -1.02 16.62 -4.18
N SER A 180 -1.60 16.15 -3.07
CA SER A 180 -1.05 16.40 -1.73
C SER A 180 0.35 15.77 -1.56
N GLY A 181 0.54 14.53 -2.03
CA GLY A 181 1.82 13.85 -2.17
C GLY A 181 2.74 14.52 -3.18
N THR A 182 2.19 14.91 -4.35
CA THR A 182 3.00 15.56 -5.39
C THR A 182 3.59 16.87 -4.87
N ALA A 183 2.79 17.68 -4.17
CA ALA A 183 3.25 18.92 -3.57
C ALA A 183 4.35 18.69 -2.52
N ALA A 184 4.19 17.70 -1.64
CA ALA A 184 5.19 17.34 -0.64
C ALA A 184 6.49 16.82 -1.28
N MET A 185 6.39 15.99 -2.32
CA MET A 185 7.52 15.44 -3.05
C MET A 185 8.33 16.53 -3.78
N LEU A 186 7.64 17.47 -4.44
CA LEU A 186 8.28 18.61 -5.10
C LEU A 186 9.01 19.51 -4.10
N GLU A 187 8.42 19.76 -2.93
CA GLU A 187 9.06 20.50 -1.85
C GLU A 187 10.33 19.79 -1.34
N ILE A 188 10.30 18.46 -1.15
CA ILE A 188 11.49 17.67 -0.80
C ILE A 188 12.57 17.81 -1.89
N ALA A 189 12.21 17.66 -3.16
CA ALA A 189 13.14 17.81 -4.27
C ALA A 189 13.80 19.21 -4.30
N GLU A 190 13.03 20.27 -4.05
CA GLU A 190 13.56 21.63 -3.93
C GLU A 190 14.53 21.77 -2.75
N ARG A 191 14.22 21.19 -1.59
CA ARG A 191 15.09 21.23 -0.41
C ARG A 191 16.39 20.44 -0.62
N LEU A 192 16.33 19.28 -1.26
CA LEU A 192 17.52 18.51 -1.64
C LEU A 192 18.40 19.30 -2.62
N SER A 193 17.80 19.96 -3.63
CA SER A 193 18.54 20.84 -4.54
C SER A 193 19.22 22.02 -3.82
N LYS A 194 18.55 22.61 -2.81
CA LYS A 194 19.16 23.66 -1.97
C LYS A 194 20.34 23.15 -1.13
N LEU A 195 20.29 21.91 -0.65
CA LEU A 195 21.42 21.28 0.04
C LEU A 195 22.58 21.04 -0.93
N GLU A 196 22.30 20.54 -2.13
CA GLU A 196 23.30 20.31 -3.18
C GLU A 196 24.04 21.60 -3.55
N LYS A 197 23.30 22.70 -3.74
CA LYS A 197 23.88 24.03 -4.00
C LYS A 197 24.76 24.56 -2.87
N LYS A 198 24.61 24.02 -1.65
CA LYS A 198 25.48 24.32 -0.48
C LYS A 198 26.67 23.35 -0.35
N GLY A 199 26.84 22.43 -1.30
CA GLY A 199 27.95 21.48 -1.33
C GLY A 199 27.69 20.13 -0.67
N TRP A 200 26.45 19.87 -0.22
CA TRP A 200 26.07 18.53 0.23
C TRP A 200 25.92 17.61 -0.98
N ARG A 201 26.39 16.37 -0.87
CA ARG A 201 26.07 15.28 -1.79
C ARG A 201 25.80 14.03 -0.98
N PRO A 202 24.73 13.29 -1.28
CA PRO A 202 24.39 12.15 -0.46
C PRO A 202 25.44 11.04 -0.60
N ARG A 203 25.58 10.18 0.41
CA ARG A 203 26.46 8.99 0.30
C ARG A 203 25.98 8.07 -0.81
N ARG A 204 24.67 7.88 -0.91
CA ARG A 204 23.96 6.99 -1.86
C ARG A 204 23.11 7.81 -2.83
N THR A 205 22.74 7.23 -3.95
CA THR A 205 21.93 7.93 -4.94
C THR A 205 20.48 8.05 -4.45
N ILE A 206 19.90 9.24 -4.59
CA ILE A 206 18.47 9.49 -4.36
C ILE A 206 17.80 9.59 -5.72
N ILE A 207 16.69 8.87 -5.92
CA ILE A 207 15.85 8.95 -7.11
C ILE A 207 14.47 9.43 -6.66
N VAL A 208 13.98 10.50 -7.25
CA VAL A 208 12.61 11.01 -7.07
C VAL A 208 11.81 10.62 -8.30
N CYS A 209 10.72 9.90 -8.10
CA CYS A 209 9.87 9.35 -9.15
C CYS A 209 8.46 9.93 -9.07
N SER A 210 8.00 10.55 -10.15
CA SER A 210 6.60 10.93 -10.33
C SER A 210 5.96 9.93 -11.28
N TRP A 211 5.09 9.08 -10.75
CA TRP A 211 4.42 8.01 -11.50
C TRP A 211 3.20 8.54 -12.25
N ASP A 212 2.86 7.87 -13.34
CA ASP A 212 1.67 8.14 -14.14
C ASP A 212 0.82 6.87 -14.25
N ALA A 213 -0.47 7.03 -14.56
CA ALA A 213 -1.46 5.95 -14.63
C ALA A 213 -1.51 5.01 -13.40
N GLU A 214 -1.32 5.53 -12.20
CA GLU A 214 -1.56 4.77 -10.95
C GLU A 214 -3.05 4.43 -10.81
N GLU A 215 -3.93 5.38 -11.15
CA GLU A 215 -5.37 5.26 -10.97
C GLU A 215 -5.97 4.17 -11.87
N PHE A 216 -5.22 3.80 -12.91
CA PHE A 216 -5.50 2.72 -13.85
C PHE A 216 -4.86 1.39 -13.45
N ALA A 217 -4.54 1.22 -12.17
CA ALA A 217 -3.93 0.05 -11.52
C ALA A 217 -2.39 0.01 -11.52
N LEU A 218 -1.78 1.08 -10.99
CA LEU A 218 -0.34 1.15 -10.70
C LEU A 218 0.52 1.00 -11.96
N ILE A 219 0.02 1.43 -13.13
CA ILE A 219 0.65 1.10 -14.40
C ILE A 219 2.07 1.67 -14.45
N GLY A 220 2.24 2.98 -14.25
CA GLY A 220 3.56 3.61 -14.41
C GLY A 220 4.64 3.03 -13.52
N SER A 221 4.36 2.82 -12.23
CA SER A 221 5.34 2.23 -11.31
C SER A 221 5.60 0.75 -11.58
N THR A 222 4.56 -0.02 -11.93
CA THR A 222 4.68 -1.45 -12.23
C THR A 222 5.53 -1.67 -13.49
N GLU A 223 5.20 -1.00 -14.59
CA GLU A 223 5.94 -1.14 -15.85
C GLU A 223 7.42 -0.76 -15.68
N TRP A 224 7.70 0.30 -14.91
CA TRP A 224 9.07 0.69 -14.63
C TRP A 224 9.83 -0.35 -13.79
N VAL A 225 9.18 -0.94 -12.79
CA VAL A 225 9.78 -2.00 -11.97
C VAL A 225 10.01 -3.27 -12.79
N GLU A 226 9.10 -3.63 -13.68
CA GLU A 226 9.23 -4.81 -14.55
C GLU A 226 10.38 -4.64 -15.56
N ASP A 227 10.51 -3.46 -16.17
CA ASP A 227 11.60 -3.13 -17.10
C ASP A 227 12.98 -3.10 -16.39
N ASN A 228 13.00 -2.66 -15.13
CA ASN A 228 14.25 -2.42 -14.39
C ASN A 228 14.50 -3.43 -13.26
N MET A 229 13.83 -4.59 -13.30
CA MET A 229 13.75 -5.54 -12.18
C MET A 229 15.14 -5.93 -11.64
N ASP A 230 16.07 -6.33 -12.50
CA ASP A 230 17.40 -6.80 -12.06
C ASP A 230 18.22 -5.68 -11.41
N MET A 231 18.14 -4.46 -11.97
CA MET A 231 18.80 -3.29 -11.42
C MET A 231 18.23 -2.92 -10.05
N LEU A 232 16.90 -2.82 -9.94
CA LEU A 232 16.24 -2.41 -8.71
C LEU A 232 16.37 -3.47 -7.61
N ALA A 233 16.23 -4.75 -7.95
CA ALA A 233 16.40 -5.84 -7.01
C ALA A 233 17.80 -5.89 -6.40
N SER A 234 18.84 -5.45 -7.14
CA SER A 234 20.23 -5.46 -6.69
C SER A 234 20.72 -4.15 -6.06
N ARG A 235 20.05 -3.01 -6.31
CA ARG A 235 20.54 -1.68 -5.94
C ARG A 235 19.61 -0.88 -5.03
N ALA A 236 18.30 -1.12 -5.05
CA ALA A 236 17.35 -0.33 -4.26
C ALA A 236 17.39 -0.70 -2.78
N ILE A 237 17.65 0.30 -1.93
CA ILE A 237 17.67 0.16 -0.48
C ILE A 237 16.25 0.14 0.06
N ALA A 238 15.46 1.13 -0.35
CA ALA A 238 14.09 1.29 0.06
C ALA A 238 13.32 2.14 -0.95
N TYR A 239 12.01 1.92 -1.01
CA TYR A 239 11.05 2.75 -1.71
C TYR A 239 10.18 3.49 -0.69
N LEU A 240 10.19 4.81 -0.74
CA LEU A 240 9.50 5.70 0.18
C LEU A 240 8.30 6.29 -0.55
N ASN A 241 7.18 5.57 -0.52
CA ASN A 241 5.92 6.03 -1.08
C ASN A 241 5.30 7.08 -0.19
N VAL A 242 4.78 8.15 -0.78
CA VAL A 242 3.74 8.98 -0.16
C VAL A 242 2.77 9.35 -1.25
N ASP A 243 1.67 8.62 -1.28
CA ASP A 243 0.55 8.87 -2.17
C ASP A 243 -0.22 10.11 -1.69
N ILE A 244 -1.05 9.92 -0.66
CA ILE A 244 -1.76 11.01 -0.01
C ILE A 244 -0.96 11.48 1.21
N THR A 245 -0.45 12.71 1.15
CA THR A 245 0.22 13.33 2.29
C THR A 245 -0.80 13.71 3.36
N VAL A 246 -1.89 14.40 2.99
CA VAL A 246 -2.88 14.87 3.97
C VAL A 246 -4.28 14.70 3.43
N PHE A 247 -5.15 14.09 4.23
CA PHE A 247 -6.59 14.00 3.93
C PHE A 247 -7.46 14.57 5.06
N GLY A 248 -6.85 15.20 6.06
CA GLY A 248 -7.56 15.87 7.16
C GLY A 248 -6.71 16.00 8.43
N PRO A 249 -7.31 16.51 9.53
CA PRO A 249 -6.72 16.44 10.87
C PRO A 249 -6.73 15.01 11.40
N GLY A 250 -5.92 14.70 12.40
CA GLY A 250 -6.02 13.41 13.13
C GLY A 250 -4.74 12.65 13.43
N GLY A 251 -3.59 13.22 13.08
CA GLY A 251 -2.29 12.69 13.42
C GLY A 251 -1.62 11.87 12.31
N PHE A 252 -0.37 11.54 12.58
CA PHE A 252 0.54 10.83 11.67
C PHE A 252 0.24 9.32 11.63
N ARG A 253 0.10 8.79 10.41
CA ARG A 253 -0.24 7.39 10.12
C ARG A 253 0.81 6.77 9.18
N PRO A 254 1.88 6.18 9.72
CA PRO A 254 2.85 5.45 8.91
C PRO A 254 2.47 3.98 8.74
N ARG A 255 2.80 3.44 7.57
CA ARG A 255 2.75 2.02 7.23
C ARG A 255 4.09 1.63 6.64
N ALA A 256 4.69 0.51 7.06
CA ALA A 256 6.02 0.14 6.56
C ALA A 256 6.36 -1.33 6.70
N THR A 257 7.43 -1.77 6.06
CA THR A 257 8.07 -3.04 6.41
C THR A 257 8.77 -2.91 7.78
N PRO A 258 8.72 -3.93 8.66
CA PRO A 258 9.12 -3.82 10.07
C PRO A 258 10.52 -3.27 10.36
N GLN A 259 11.46 -3.46 9.44
CA GLN A 259 12.83 -2.99 9.56
C GLN A 259 12.97 -1.47 9.48
N LEU A 260 11.95 -0.76 8.99
CA LEU A 260 11.89 0.71 8.93
C LEU A 260 11.26 1.32 10.19
N ASP A 261 10.60 0.53 11.04
CA ASP A 261 9.84 1.03 12.21
C ASP A 261 10.66 1.95 13.12
N GLN A 262 11.91 1.57 13.40
CA GLN A 262 12.77 2.34 14.29
C GLN A 262 13.18 3.67 13.66
N LEU A 263 13.45 3.67 12.34
CA LEU A 263 13.79 4.88 11.60
C LEU A 263 12.60 5.85 11.56
N ILE A 264 11.39 5.35 11.31
CA ILE A 264 10.15 6.15 11.32
C ILE A 264 9.96 6.79 12.70
N LYS A 265 10.12 6.02 13.78
CA LYS A 265 10.03 6.52 15.16
C LYS A 265 11.07 7.58 15.48
N GLU A 266 12.29 7.44 14.95
CA GLU A 266 13.35 8.43 15.15
C GLU A 266 13.06 9.72 14.38
N ALA A 267 12.65 9.63 13.13
CA ALA A 267 12.31 10.78 12.30
C ALA A 267 11.09 11.54 12.86
N SER A 268 10.05 10.83 13.31
CA SER A 268 8.84 11.46 13.85
C SER A 268 9.04 12.16 15.20
N LYS A 269 10.09 11.82 15.96
CA LYS A 269 10.51 12.58 17.17
C LYS A 269 11.12 13.93 16.85
N MET A 270 11.60 14.14 15.62
CA MET A 270 12.26 15.37 15.21
C MET A 270 11.28 16.43 14.68
N VAL A 271 10.00 16.09 14.56
CA VAL A 271 8.98 16.94 13.94
C VAL A 271 7.85 17.15 14.96
N GLN A 272 7.51 18.42 15.21
CA GLN A 272 6.38 18.78 16.06
C GLN A 272 5.06 18.41 15.38
N ASP A 273 4.06 18.04 16.17
CA ASP A 273 2.72 17.80 15.63
C ASP A 273 2.06 19.16 15.30
N PRO A 274 1.65 19.40 14.05
CA PRO A 274 0.99 20.65 13.67
C PRO A 274 -0.40 20.84 14.29
N ASP A 275 -1.08 19.76 14.70
CA ASP A 275 -2.37 19.83 15.39
C ASP A 275 -2.20 20.00 16.91
N ASP A 276 -1.04 19.62 17.47
CA ASP A 276 -0.67 19.85 18.88
C ASP A 276 0.84 20.13 19.03
N PRO A 277 1.25 21.41 18.92
CA PRO A 277 2.67 21.79 18.96
C PRO A 277 3.41 21.48 20.27
N SER A 278 2.69 21.07 21.33
CA SER A 278 3.30 20.62 22.58
C SER A 278 3.88 19.20 22.50
N GLN A 279 3.53 18.47 21.43
CA GLN A 279 3.92 17.09 21.18
C GLN A 279 4.71 16.97 19.87
N THR A 280 5.44 15.88 19.73
CA THR A 280 6.01 15.44 18.46
C THR A 280 5.03 14.54 17.71
N LEU A 281 5.22 14.36 16.41
CA LEU A 281 4.45 13.37 15.64
C LEU A 281 4.63 11.96 16.22
N TYR A 282 5.78 11.65 16.82
CA TYR A 282 5.98 10.40 17.54
C TYR A 282 5.02 10.24 18.72
N ASP A 283 4.90 11.28 19.56
CA ASP A 283 4.08 11.22 20.78
C ASP A 283 2.60 11.01 20.47
N THR A 284 2.12 11.57 19.36
CA THR A 284 0.76 11.37 18.89
C THR A 284 0.58 10.01 18.22
N MET A 285 1.51 9.60 17.34
CA MET A 285 1.50 8.32 16.64
C MET A 285 1.48 7.11 17.58
N ILE A 286 2.25 7.11 18.68
CA ILE A 286 2.28 5.97 19.62
C ILE A 286 0.96 5.72 20.35
N ARG A 287 0.01 6.67 20.30
CA ARG A 287 -1.34 6.52 20.86
C ARG A 287 -2.26 5.75 19.91
N HIS A 288 -1.91 5.62 18.63
CA HIS A 288 -2.64 4.78 17.67
C HIS A 288 -2.34 3.29 17.91
N HIS A 289 -3.30 2.43 17.56
CA HIS A 289 -3.16 0.98 17.70
C HIS A 289 -3.54 0.24 16.41
N PRO A 290 -2.56 -0.36 15.70
CA PRO A 290 -1.13 -0.31 15.98
C PRO A 290 -0.53 1.10 15.69
N PRO A 291 0.64 1.45 16.26
CA PRO A 291 1.30 2.73 15.97
C PRO A 291 1.88 2.87 14.55
N ILE A 292 2.27 1.74 13.94
CA ILE A 292 2.80 1.67 12.58
C ILE A 292 2.17 0.44 11.93
N ASP A 293 1.36 0.65 10.90
CA ASP A 293 0.74 -0.42 10.13
C ASP A 293 1.74 -1.08 9.18
N ARG A 294 1.33 -2.17 8.50
CA ARG A 294 2.18 -2.87 7.53
C ARG A 294 1.76 -2.53 6.10
N VAL A 295 2.75 -2.31 5.23
CA VAL A 295 2.55 -2.22 3.76
C VAL A 295 2.24 -3.60 3.17
N ALA A 296 1.10 -4.17 3.53
CA ALA A 296 0.71 -5.52 3.15
C ALA A 296 -0.48 -5.58 2.18
N GLY A 297 -1.15 -4.47 1.89
CA GLY A 297 -2.21 -4.37 0.88
C GLY A 297 -1.65 -4.02 -0.50
N ALA A 298 -2.47 -4.07 -1.54
CA ALA A 298 -2.24 -3.37 -2.80
C ALA A 298 -3.04 -2.05 -2.78
N GLY A 299 -2.75 -1.15 -3.71
CA GLY A 299 -3.50 0.12 -3.85
C GLY A 299 -2.66 1.39 -3.72
N THR A 300 -1.36 1.30 -3.95
CA THR A 300 -0.50 2.43 -4.33
C THR A 300 0.87 1.88 -4.79
N ASP A 301 1.74 2.73 -5.32
CA ASP A 301 2.93 2.36 -6.10
C ASP A 301 3.96 1.49 -5.37
N PHE A 302 3.93 1.39 -4.03
CA PHE A 302 4.85 0.50 -3.31
C PHE A 302 4.66 -0.99 -3.66
N ALA A 303 3.51 -1.36 -4.24
CA ALA A 303 3.16 -2.75 -4.49
C ALA A 303 4.20 -3.45 -5.38
N ALA A 304 4.63 -2.84 -6.49
CA ALA A 304 5.62 -3.43 -7.38
C ALA A 304 6.99 -3.54 -6.68
N PHE A 305 7.39 -2.52 -5.92
CA PHE A 305 8.64 -2.52 -5.17
C PHE A 305 8.70 -3.63 -4.13
N LEU A 306 7.70 -3.74 -3.26
CA LEU A 306 7.71 -4.72 -2.17
C LEU A 306 7.26 -6.10 -2.64
N GLN A 307 6.11 -6.19 -3.29
CA GLN A 307 5.40 -7.46 -3.50
C GLN A 307 5.91 -8.20 -4.73
N TYR A 308 6.44 -7.48 -5.74
CA TYR A 308 7.05 -8.08 -6.93
C TYR A 308 8.54 -8.35 -6.73
N ILE A 309 9.33 -7.35 -6.27
CA ILE A 309 10.80 -7.45 -6.21
C ILE A 309 11.41 -7.43 -4.80
N GLY A 310 10.64 -7.22 -3.74
CA GLY A 310 11.12 -7.36 -2.34
C GLY A 310 11.93 -6.17 -1.80
N VAL A 311 11.68 -4.96 -2.28
CA VAL A 311 12.30 -3.72 -1.78
C VAL A 311 11.59 -3.27 -0.48
N PRO A 312 12.33 -3.02 0.62
CA PRO A 312 11.78 -2.40 1.82
C PRO A 312 10.99 -1.16 1.46
N SER A 313 9.74 -1.09 1.91
CA SER A 313 8.85 -0.01 1.50
C SER A 313 8.14 0.59 2.69
N LEU A 314 7.82 1.88 2.57
CA LEU A 314 6.89 2.56 3.45
C LEU A 314 5.85 3.31 2.64
N ASP A 315 4.78 3.68 3.33
CA ASP A 315 3.76 4.62 2.93
C ASP A 315 3.35 5.42 4.18
N MET A 316 3.00 6.69 4.05
CA MET A 316 2.58 7.48 5.21
C MET A 316 1.65 8.62 4.83
N SER A 317 0.78 8.98 5.76
CA SER A 317 -0.21 10.04 5.58
C SER A 317 -0.50 10.74 6.90
N TYR A 318 -1.18 11.90 6.84
CA TYR A 318 -1.71 12.62 7.99
C TYR A 318 -3.23 12.71 7.91
N GLY A 319 -3.91 12.22 8.95
CA GLY A 319 -5.37 12.24 9.03
C GLY A 319 -5.95 11.27 10.06
N THR A 320 -7.22 11.48 10.40
CA THR A 320 -7.98 10.62 11.31
C THR A 320 -8.40 9.37 10.56
N ILE A 321 -8.34 8.20 11.19
CA ILE A 321 -9.14 7.06 10.74
C ILE A 321 -10.18 6.80 11.83
N SER A 322 -11.46 7.01 11.51
CA SER A 322 -12.58 6.76 12.41
C SER A 322 -12.61 5.27 12.76
N ALA A 323 -12.40 4.95 14.04
CA ALA A 323 -12.53 3.59 14.57
C ALA A 323 -14.00 3.15 14.72
N ALA A 324 -14.97 3.94 14.25
CA ALA A 324 -16.39 3.80 14.57
C ALA A 324 -17.13 2.74 13.73
N VAL A 325 -16.49 2.14 12.72
CA VAL A 325 -17.08 0.95 12.07
C VAL A 325 -16.80 -0.27 12.97
N THR A 326 -17.87 -0.75 13.59
CA THR A 326 -17.91 -1.98 14.41
C THR A 326 -17.08 -3.11 13.80
N PRO A 327 -16.44 -3.95 14.63
CA PRO A 327 -15.67 -5.09 14.15
C PRO A 327 -16.62 -6.06 13.45
N LEU A 328 -16.72 -5.98 12.12
CA LEU A 328 -16.87 -7.21 11.36
C LEU A 328 -15.56 -7.96 11.60
N ALA A 329 -15.58 -8.81 12.61
CA ALA A 329 -14.49 -9.67 13.00
C ALA A 329 -14.09 -10.56 11.82
N SER A 330 -13.22 -10.07 10.91
CA SER A 330 -12.54 -10.83 9.84
C SER A 330 -11.64 -9.99 8.92
N THR A 331 -11.81 -8.66 8.85
CA THR A 331 -11.11 -7.84 7.85
C THR A 331 -10.48 -6.62 8.51
N ASN A 332 -9.16 -6.70 8.76
CA ASN A 332 -8.34 -5.52 9.07
C ASN A 332 -8.22 -4.69 7.78
N ILE A 333 -9.27 -3.90 7.50
CA ILE A 333 -9.35 -3.03 6.33
C ILE A 333 -8.63 -1.72 6.66
N ILE A 334 -7.62 -1.39 5.88
CA ILE A 334 -7.12 -0.01 5.71
C ILE A 334 -7.34 0.35 4.23
N ALA A 335 -8.59 0.28 3.78
CA ALA A 335 -9.06 1.31 2.89
C ALA A 335 -9.09 2.58 3.76
N LEU A 336 -8.57 3.71 3.26
CA LEU A 336 -8.87 5.01 3.87
C LEU A 336 -10.36 5.02 4.15
N ALA A 337 -10.73 4.96 5.44
CA ALA A 337 -12.11 4.76 5.78
C ALA A 337 -12.87 5.92 5.17
N VAL A 338 -13.89 5.56 4.40
CA VAL A 338 -14.79 6.41 3.63
C VAL A 338 -15.31 7.64 4.41
N GLU A 339 -15.35 7.56 5.75
CA GLU A 339 -15.72 8.66 6.64
C GLU A 339 -14.65 9.76 6.75
N ASP A 340 -13.38 9.46 6.47
CA ASP A 340 -12.22 10.31 6.75
C ASP A 340 -11.72 11.11 5.54
N TYR A 341 -12.03 10.66 4.34
CA TYR A 341 -11.80 11.37 3.09
C TYR A 341 -13.00 11.24 2.14
N PRO A 342 -14.12 11.92 2.44
CA PRO A 342 -15.40 11.65 1.78
C PRO A 342 -15.45 12.08 0.31
N VAL A 343 -14.57 12.97 -0.15
CA VAL A 343 -14.59 13.45 -1.55
C VAL A 343 -13.69 12.64 -2.49
N TYR A 344 -13.15 11.52 -2.00
CA TYR A 344 -12.29 10.57 -2.73
C TYR A 344 -12.81 10.25 -4.15
N HIS A 345 -11.89 10.33 -5.12
CA HIS A 345 -12.13 10.08 -6.55
C HIS A 345 -13.40 10.74 -7.11
N SER A 346 -13.73 11.93 -6.61
CA SER A 346 -14.87 12.70 -7.08
C SER A 346 -14.42 14.07 -7.56
N LEU A 347 -15.29 14.75 -8.32
CA LEU A 347 -15.07 16.14 -8.75
C LEU A 347 -14.89 17.13 -7.58
N TYR A 348 -15.18 16.72 -6.34
CA TYR A 348 -15.04 17.54 -5.15
C TYR A 348 -13.71 17.32 -4.41
N ASP A 349 -12.86 16.40 -4.89
CA ASP A 349 -11.46 16.37 -4.48
C ASP A 349 -10.68 17.50 -5.19
N ASP A 350 -10.93 18.72 -4.74
CA ASP A 350 -10.35 19.93 -5.30
C ASP A 350 -9.56 20.74 -4.27
N TYR A 351 -8.82 21.74 -4.78
CA TYR A 351 -8.00 22.60 -3.94
C TYR A 351 -8.81 23.33 -2.86
N VAL A 352 -10.08 23.67 -3.15
CA VAL A 352 -10.96 24.35 -2.20
C VAL A 352 -11.30 23.43 -1.02
N TRP A 353 -11.51 22.15 -1.26
CA TRP A 353 -11.69 21.16 -0.21
C TRP A 353 -10.44 21.03 0.65
N MET A 354 -9.26 20.93 0.01
CA MET A 354 -7.98 20.84 0.71
C MET A 354 -7.76 22.06 1.62
N GLU A 355 -7.87 23.27 1.08
CA GLU A 355 -7.65 24.53 1.81
C GLU A 355 -8.68 24.74 2.94
N ARG A 356 -9.88 24.16 2.85
CA ARG A 356 -10.91 24.36 3.89
C ARG A 356 -10.91 23.27 4.96
N PHE A 357 -10.68 22.03 4.56
CA PHE A 357 -10.97 20.87 5.40
C PHE A 357 -9.79 19.90 5.52
N GLY A 358 -8.96 19.78 4.49
CA GLY A 358 -7.77 18.93 4.50
C GLY A 358 -6.65 19.52 5.36
N ASP A 359 -6.10 20.66 4.94
CA ASP A 359 -4.99 21.34 5.60
C ASP A 359 -5.00 22.86 5.37
N PRO A 360 -5.83 23.64 6.09
CA PRO A 360 -6.02 25.07 5.81
C PRO A 360 -4.79 25.96 5.88
N LEU A 361 -3.74 25.55 6.59
CA LEU A 361 -2.49 26.29 6.71
C LEU A 361 -1.30 25.54 6.11
N PHE A 362 -1.55 24.38 5.47
CA PHE A 362 -0.54 23.50 4.90
C PHE A 362 0.53 23.01 5.92
N HIS A 363 0.27 23.14 7.22
CA HIS A 363 1.23 22.76 8.26
C HIS A 363 1.36 21.24 8.41
N ARG A 364 0.31 20.48 8.08
CA ARG A 364 0.33 19.00 8.06
C ARG A 364 1.17 18.50 6.90
N HIS A 365 1.06 19.13 5.72
CA HIS A 365 1.93 18.84 4.59
C HIS A 365 3.40 19.06 4.95
N VAL A 366 3.72 20.22 5.56
CA VAL A 366 5.09 20.52 6.00
C VAL A 366 5.62 19.50 7.00
N ALA A 367 4.80 19.10 7.98
CA ALA A 367 5.18 18.12 8.98
C ALA A 367 5.47 16.75 8.35
N LEU A 368 4.60 16.26 7.46
CA LEU A 368 4.81 14.97 6.81
C LEU A 368 5.98 14.99 5.82
N ALA A 369 6.11 16.05 5.00
CA ALA A 369 7.26 16.24 4.12
C ALA A 369 8.59 16.27 4.89
N SER A 370 8.58 16.83 6.11
CA SER A 370 9.74 16.81 7.00
C SER A 370 10.12 15.40 7.44
N VAL A 371 9.15 14.57 7.87
CA VAL A 371 9.41 13.16 8.23
C VAL A 371 9.90 12.37 7.02
N TRP A 372 9.24 12.53 5.87
CA TRP A 372 9.61 11.84 4.63
C TRP A 372 11.03 12.19 4.17
N GLY A 373 11.37 13.48 4.14
CA GLY A 373 12.72 13.96 3.83
C GLY A 373 13.77 13.49 4.84
N LEU A 374 13.47 13.49 6.14
CA LEU A 374 14.39 13.00 7.18
C LEU A 374 14.69 11.50 7.02
N ILE A 375 13.67 10.68 6.72
CA ILE A 375 13.85 9.26 6.45
C ILE A 375 14.72 9.06 5.20
N ALA A 376 14.44 9.79 4.12
CA ALA A 376 15.23 9.74 2.90
C ALA A 376 16.70 10.11 3.15
N LEU A 377 16.96 11.21 3.87
CA LEU A 377 18.31 11.65 4.21
C LEU A 377 19.05 10.60 5.06
N ARG A 378 18.42 10.04 6.10
CA ARG A 378 19.04 9.00 6.94
C ARG A 378 19.40 7.76 6.13
N LEU A 379 18.54 7.30 5.22
CA LEU A 379 18.83 6.16 4.34
C LEU A 379 19.93 6.49 3.31
N ALA A 380 19.95 7.72 2.81
CA ALA A 380 20.90 8.17 1.81
C ALA A 380 22.29 8.49 2.38
N ASP A 381 22.41 8.89 3.65
CA ASP A 381 23.65 9.38 4.25
C ASP A 381 24.24 8.53 5.38
N ASP A 382 23.43 7.81 6.16
CA ASP A 382 23.95 7.01 7.27
C ASP A 382 24.96 5.97 6.72
N GLU A 383 26.17 5.93 7.29
CA GLU A 383 27.24 5.04 6.82
C GLU A 383 26.80 3.57 6.86
N ILE A 384 26.15 3.15 7.95
CA ILE A 384 25.48 1.85 8.07
C ILE A 384 23.97 2.06 8.02
N LEU A 385 23.29 1.33 7.14
CA LEU A 385 21.85 1.46 6.94
C LEU A 385 21.05 1.36 8.26
N PRO A 386 20.10 2.27 8.52
CA PRO A 386 19.26 2.27 9.72
C PRO A 386 18.14 1.22 9.69
N LEU A 387 18.37 0.05 9.09
CA LEU A 387 17.40 -1.06 9.03
C LEU A 387 17.54 -1.98 10.26
N ASN A 388 16.43 -2.38 10.86
CA ASN A 388 16.40 -3.23 12.05
C ASN A 388 15.60 -4.53 11.84
N TYR A 389 16.27 -5.66 11.61
CA TYR A 389 15.58 -6.94 11.43
C TYR A 389 15.14 -7.62 12.74
N VAL A 390 15.49 -7.07 13.91
CA VAL A 390 14.99 -7.60 15.19
C VAL A 390 13.49 -7.32 15.32
N SER A 391 13.03 -6.12 14.94
CA SER A 391 11.60 -5.80 14.89
C SER A 391 10.87 -6.68 13.89
N TYR A 392 11.49 -7.00 12.76
CA TYR A 392 10.93 -7.92 11.76
C TYR A 392 10.67 -9.31 12.35
N ALA A 393 11.66 -9.90 13.02
CA ALA A 393 11.47 -11.22 13.65
C ALA A 393 10.33 -11.21 14.68
N SER A 394 10.25 -10.16 15.52
CA SER A 394 9.15 -10.00 16.47
C SER A 394 7.79 -9.84 15.79
N GLU A 395 7.72 -9.14 14.65
CA GLU A 395 6.48 -8.98 13.90
C GLU A 395 6.03 -10.29 13.26
N LEU A 396 6.95 -11.07 12.68
CA LEU A 396 6.65 -12.40 12.16
C LEU A 396 6.11 -13.35 13.23
N GLU A 397 6.63 -13.31 14.46
CA GLU A 397 6.09 -14.09 15.57
C GLU A 397 4.64 -13.69 15.90
N LYS A 398 4.31 -12.40 15.89
CA LYS A 398 2.92 -11.93 16.11
C LYS A 398 2.00 -12.36 14.98
N CYS A 399 2.40 -12.14 13.73
CA CYS A 399 1.64 -12.53 12.55
C CYS A 399 1.39 -14.04 12.52
N THR A 400 2.40 -14.84 12.86
CA THR A 400 2.28 -16.31 12.89
C THR A 400 1.25 -16.75 13.92
N LYS A 401 1.24 -16.16 15.12
CA LYS A 401 0.23 -16.47 16.15
C LYS A 401 -1.18 -16.13 15.70
N LEU A 402 -1.38 -15.02 14.98
CA LEU A 402 -2.69 -14.64 14.44
C LEU A 402 -3.17 -15.66 13.40
N VAL A 403 -2.30 -16.05 12.47
CA VAL A 403 -2.64 -17.03 11.42
C VAL A 403 -2.88 -18.43 12.01
N GLU A 404 -2.06 -18.85 12.98
CA GLU A 404 -2.23 -20.12 13.69
C GLU A 404 -3.56 -20.18 14.47
N GLY A 405 -4.00 -19.05 15.05
CA GLY A 405 -5.30 -18.94 15.71
C GLY A 405 -6.49 -19.25 14.79
N GLY A 406 -6.38 -18.89 13.50
CA GLY A 406 -7.37 -19.23 12.46
C GLY A 406 -7.44 -20.72 12.10
N CYS A 407 -6.51 -21.53 12.63
CA CYS A 407 -6.40 -22.97 12.38
C CYS A 407 -6.25 -23.79 13.67
N THR A 408 -7.00 -23.43 14.71
CA THR A 408 -6.94 -24.14 16.00
C THR A 408 -7.39 -25.60 15.83
N GLY A 409 -6.48 -26.55 16.05
CA GLY A 409 -6.76 -27.99 15.94
C GLY A 409 -6.66 -28.58 14.52
N CYS A 410 -6.18 -27.80 13.55
CA CYS A 410 -5.95 -28.30 12.19
C CYS A 410 -4.89 -29.42 12.16
N PRO A 411 -4.99 -30.38 11.21
CA PRO A 411 -4.04 -31.49 11.06
C PRO A 411 -2.74 -31.06 10.34
N VAL A 412 -2.20 -29.88 10.68
CA VAL A 412 -0.98 -29.30 10.10
C VAL A 412 -0.05 -28.80 11.22
N SER A 413 1.23 -28.64 10.90
CA SER A 413 2.25 -28.14 11.83
C SER A 413 2.82 -26.81 11.38
N PHE A 414 2.75 -25.81 12.26
CA PHE A 414 3.42 -24.52 12.13
C PHE A 414 4.88 -24.55 12.63
N ALA A 415 5.36 -25.68 13.15
CA ALA A 415 6.73 -25.81 13.67
C ALA A 415 7.84 -25.42 12.68
N PRO A 416 7.75 -25.71 11.36
CA PRO A 416 8.74 -25.24 10.39
C PRO A 416 8.84 -23.71 10.32
N LEU A 417 7.69 -23.02 10.39
CA LEU A 417 7.63 -21.56 10.34
C LEU A 417 8.23 -20.95 11.61
N HIS A 418 7.81 -21.41 12.80
CA HIS A 418 8.40 -20.98 14.08
C HIS A 418 9.92 -21.19 14.12
N LYS A 419 10.40 -22.35 13.66
CA LYS A 419 11.84 -22.65 13.56
C LYS A 419 12.58 -21.67 12.63
N SER A 420 11.99 -21.33 11.49
CA SER A 420 12.59 -20.38 10.55
C SER A 420 12.64 -18.95 11.11
N ILE A 421 11.61 -18.53 11.86
CA ILE A 421 11.56 -17.22 12.52
C ILE A 421 12.61 -17.15 13.63
N ASP A 422 12.81 -18.22 14.38
CA ASP A 422 13.89 -18.32 15.37
C ASP A 422 15.29 -18.18 14.75
N GLN A 423 15.49 -18.73 13.56
CA GLN A 423 16.74 -18.56 12.81
C GLN A 423 16.92 -17.10 12.38
N LEU A 424 15.87 -16.47 11.84
CA LEU A 424 15.88 -15.04 11.48
C LEU A 424 16.20 -14.18 12.70
N ARG A 425 15.57 -14.43 13.84
CA ARG A 425 15.79 -13.72 15.10
C ARG A 425 17.25 -13.82 15.56
N LYS A 426 17.88 -14.99 15.44
CA LYS A 426 19.31 -15.17 15.77
C LYS A 426 20.21 -14.38 14.81
N ALA A 427 19.95 -14.45 13.50
CA ALA A 427 20.69 -13.70 12.48
C ALA A 427 20.55 -12.18 12.66
N ALA A 428 19.33 -11.71 12.92
CA ALA A 428 19.02 -10.31 13.20
C ALA A 428 19.76 -9.78 14.44
N ASN A 429 19.77 -10.54 15.53
CA ASN A 429 20.52 -10.16 16.72
C ASN A 429 22.04 -10.15 16.49
N LYS A 430 22.56 -11.06 15.66
CA LYS A 430 23.98 -11.11 15.29
C LYS A 430 24.39 -9.87 14.50
N ILE A 431 23.69 -9.54 13.41
CA ILE A 431 24.02 -8.37 12.59
C ILE A 431 23.79 -7.05 13.34
N HIS A 432 22.79 -6.99 14.24
CA HIS A 432 22.59 -5.83 15.12
C HIS A 432 23.81 -5.59 16.02
N LYS A 433 24.38 -6.65 16.62
CA LYS A 433 25.62 -6.55 17.39
C LYS A 433 26.82 -6.16 16.53
N GLU A 434 26.95 -6.72 15.33
CA GLU A 434 28.01 -6.34 14.37
C GLU A 434 27.96 -4.84 14.04
N LYS A 435 26.75 -4.30 13.78
CA LYS A 435 26.52 -2.87 13.58
C LYS A 435 26.95 -2.04 14.80
N MET A 436 26.52 -2.42 16.00
CA MET A 436 26.89 -1.69 17.23
C MET A 436 28.40 -1.69 17.47
N MET A 437 29.09 -2.81 17.22
CA MET A 437 30.54 -2.89 17.37
C MET A 437 31.27 -1.96 16.39
N LEU A 438 30.86 -1.94 15.11
CA LEU A 438 31.46 -1.05 14.11
C LEU A 438 31.19 0.43 14.38
N GLN A 439 30.07 0.77 15.02
CA GLN A 439 29.76 2.14 15.43
C GLN A 439 30.54 2.56 16.68
N ALA A 440 30.86 1.62 17.57
CA ALA A 440 31.58 1.89 18.81
C ALA A 440 33.11 1.90 18.63
N GLU A 441 33.63 1.11 17.69
CA GLU A 441 35.03 1.14 17.33
C GLU A 441 35.34 2.47 16.64
N ASN A 442 36.07 3.33 17.34
CA ASN A 442 36.55 4.61 16.81
C ASN A 442 37.67 4.31 15.79
N TRP A 443 37.31 3.78 14.61
CA TRP A 443 38.22 3.57 13.48
C TRP A 443 38.71 4.94 13.02
N SER A 444 39.76 5.42 13.68
CA SER A 444 40.38 6.72 13.48
C SER A 444 40.96 6.91 12.07
N LEU A 445 40.98 5.85 11.27
CA LEU A 445 41.28 5.86 9.85
C LEU A 445 40.27 4.93 9.13
N LYS A 446 39.44 5.48 8.25
CA LYS A 446 38.55 4.72 7.33
C LYS A 446 39.40 3.87 6.37
N THR A 447 39.92 2.75 6.85
CA THR A 447 40.72 1.84 6.02
C THR A 447 39.83 1.17 4.96
N ARG A 448 40.46 0.66 3.90
CA ARG A 448 39.75 -0.17 2.91
C ARG A 448 39.01 -1.36 3.55
N ALA A 449 39.60 -1.97 4.58
CA ALA A 449 38.97 -3.09 5.29
C ALA A 449 37.67 -2.67 6.00
N TYR A 450 37.68 -1.48 6.62
CA TYR A 450 36.48 -0.91 7.23
C TYR A 450 35.39 -0.63 6.19
N THR A 451 35.72 0.04 5.09
CA THR A 451 34.75 0.36 4.03
C THR A 451 34.12 -0.90 3.43
N VAL A 452 34.92 -1.94 3.18
CA VAL A 452 34.41 -3.24 2.70
C VAL A 452 33.50 -3.89 3.74
N LYS A 453 33.82 -3.79 5.04
CA LYS A 453 32.99 -4.36 6.09
C LYS A 453 31.65 -3.64 6.28
N VAL A 454 31.66 -2.30 6.17
CA VAL A 454 30.42 -1.49 6.16
C VAL A 454 29.55 -1.88 4.97
N ARG A 455 30.15 -2.03 3.78
CA ARG A 455 29.44 -2.44 2.56
C ARG A 455 28.83 -3.84 2.69
N ASP A 456 29.57 -4.82 3.21
CA ASP A 456 29.08 -6.18 3.52
C ASP A 456 27.81 -6.14 4.40
N ILE A 457 27.83 -5.36 5.50
CA ILE A 457 26.67 -5.25 6.38
C ILE A 457 25.50 -4.55 5.67
N ASN A 458 25.76 -3.48 4.92
CA ASN A 458 24.71 -2.78 4.17
C ASN A 458 24.06 -3.69 3.13
N ASP A 459 24.85 -4.49 2.42
CA ASP A 459 24.34 -5.43 1.42
C ASP A 459 23.50 -6.53 2.08
N ARG A 460 23.94 -7.08 3.22
CA ARG A 460 23.14 -8.03 4.01
C ARG A 460 21.82 -7.43 4.51
N LEU A 461 21.84 -6.19 5.01
CA LEU A 461 20.64 -5.49 5.47
C LEU A 461 19.67 -5.19 4.31
N MET A 462 20.19 -4.72 3.17
CA MET A 462 19.39 -4.38 1.99
C MET A 462 18.76 -5.63 1.36
N MET A 463 19.54 -6.70 1.21
CA MET A 463 19.13 -7.90 0.48
C MET A 463 18.23 -8.83 1.29
N ALA A 464 18.15 -8.68 2.62
CA ALA A 464 17.38 -9.57 3.47
C ALA A 464 15.89 -9.62 3.11
N GLU A 465 15.30 -8.48 2.74
CA GLU A 465 13.91 -8.40 2.27
C GLU A 465 13.68 -9.22 0.99
N ARG A 466 14.66 -9.25 0.08
CA ARG A 466 14.63 -10.07 -1.15
C ARG A 466 14.61 -11.57 -0.83
N GLY A 467 14.99 -11.95 0.38
CA GLY A 467 14.86 -13.31 0.90
C GLY A 467 13.42 -13.78 0.98
N PHE A 468 12.44 -12.87 1.11
CA PHE A 468 11.02 -13.22 1.23
C PHE A 468 10.33 -13.46 -0.13
N ILE A 469 11.01 -13.21 -1.24
CA ILE A 469 10.49 -13.39 -2.60
C ILE A 469 10.57 -14.85 -3.04
N ASN A 470 9.45 -15.36 -3.55
CA ASN A 470 9.32 -16.63 -4.26
C ASN A 470 9.01 -16.38 -5.75
N ARG A 471 9.79 -16.96 -6.65
CA ARG A 471 9.69 -16.75 -8.09
C ARG A 471 8.35 -17.17 -8.70
N GLU A 472 7.71 -18.20 -8.14
CA GLU A 472 6.42 -18.73 -8.64
C GLU A 472 5.23 -17.85 -8.23
N GLY A 473 5.41 -16.95 -7.28
CA GLY A 473 4.33 -16.13 -6.73
C GLY A 473 3.35 -16.91 -5.84
N LEU A 474 2.25 -16.27 -5.48
CA LEU A 474 1.17 -16.90 -4.72
C LEU A 474 0.32 -17.81 -5.62
N ASP A 475 -0.34 -18.81 -5.03
CA ASP A 475 -1.26 -19.70 -5.77
C ASP A 475 -2.37 -18.90 -6.46
N GLY A 476 -2.54 -19.10 -7.76
CA GLY A 476 -3.47 -18.35 -8.61
C GLY A 476 -3.15 -16.86 -8.78
N ARG A 477 -2.03 -16.37 -8.23
CA ARG A 477 -1.66 -14.94 -8.18
C ARG A 477 -0.14 -14.76 -8.37
N PRO A 478 0.40 -15.11 -9.56
CA PRO A 478 1.85 -15.22 -9.80
C PRO A 478 2.61 -13.87 -9.75
N TRP A 479 1.91 -12.75 -9.95
CA TRP A 479 2.52 -11.41 -9.82
C TRP A 479 2.94 -11.13 -8.37
N TYR A 480 2.16 -11.55 -7.38
CA TYR A 480 2.51 -11.36 -5.98
C TYR A 480 3.56 -12.39 -5.54
N LYS A 481 4.82 -11.97 -5.42
CA LYS A 481 5.96 -12.85 -5.13
C LYS A 481 6.40 -12.85 -3.66
N HIS A 482 5.97 -11.86 -2.88
CA HIS A 482 6.37 -11.73 -1.48
C HIS A 482 5.57 -12.61 -0.53
N MET A 483 6.24 -13.58 0.12
CA MET A 483 5.57 -14.62 0.91
C MET A 483 4.98 -14.15 2.25
N ILE A 484 5.38 -12.97 2.73
CA ILE A 484 4.89 -12.42 4.01
C ILE A 484 3.79 -11.38 3.80
N TYR A 485 3.82 -10.61 2.71
CA TYR A 485 3.03 -9.39 2.53
C TYR A 485 2.59 -9.34 1.08
N ALA A 486 1.28 -9.43 0.88
CA ALA A 486 0.63 -9.18 -0.40
C ALA A 486 -0.84 -8.94 -0.12
N SER A 487 -1.50 -8.29 -1.07
CA SER A 487 -2.93 -8.04 -1.00
C SER A 487 -3.74 -9.33 -0.71
N SER A 488 -4.90 -9.18 -0.06
CA SER A 488 -5.83 -10.28 0.17
C SER A 488 -6.51 -10.71 -1.14
N ASP A 489 -6.88 -11.98 -1.26
CA ASP A 489 -7.61 -12.49 -2.43
C ASP A 489 -9.04 -11.93 -2.52
N GLN A 490 -9.61 -11.49 -1.39
CA GLN A 490 -10.97 -10.97 -1.30
C GLN A 490 -11.06 -9.44 -1.17
N ASP A 491 -9.93 -8.77 -0.92
CA ASP A 491 -9.89 -7.34 -0.61
C ASP A 491 -8.53 -6.75 -0.99
N ASP A 492 -8.52 -5.90 -2.01
CA ASP A 492 -7.28 -5.33 -2.53
C ASP A 492 -6.55 -4.46 -1.50
N TRP A 493 -7.31 -3.84 -0.60
CA TRP A 493 -6.84 -2.95 0.48
C TRP A 493 -6.53 -3.69 1.80
N GLY A 494 -6.98 -4.94 1.91
CA GLY A 494 -6.89 -5.72 3.14
C GLY A 494 -5.46 -6.19 3.41
N THR A 495 -4.92 -5.83 4.57
CA THR A 495 -3.58 -6.29 4.98
C THR A 495 -3.68 -7.62 5.73
N LYS A 496 -3.21 -8.72 5.14
CA LYS A 496 -2.98 -9.98 5.87
C LYS A 496 -1.56 -10.48 5.66
N ALA A 497 -0.85 -10.65 6.76
CA ALA A 497 0.44 -11.32 6.72
C ALA A 497 0.25 -12.80 6.34
N PHE A 498 1.24 -13.36 5.63
CA PHE A 498 1.20 -14.73 5.09
C PHE A 498 -0.04 -15.03 4.23
N PRO A 499 -0.28 -14.25 3.16
CA PRO A 499 -1.49 -14.36 2.35
C PRO A 499 -1.72 -15.78 1.78
N GLY A 500 -0.65 -16.47 1.34
CA GLY A 500 -0.74 -17.85 0.87
C GLY A 500 -1.24 -18.83 1.94
N ILE A 501 -0.80 -18.67 3.19
CA ILE A 501 -1.26 -19.50 4.32
C ILE A 501 -2.71 -19.17 4.64
N VAL A 502 -3.08 -17.89 4.70
CA VAL A 502 -4.46 -17.46 4.98
C VAL A 502 -5.44 -18.01 3.93
N SER A 503 -5.15 -17.83 2.64
CA SER A 503 -6.01 -18.36 1.57
C SER A 503 -6.10 -19.89 1.61
N ALA A 504 -5.02 -20.58 1.98
CA ALA A 504 -5.03 -22.03 2.15
C ALA A 504 -5.84 -22.49 3.38
N ILE A 505 -5.83 -21.74 4.48
CA ILE A 505 -6.71 -21.98 5.64
C ILE A 505 -8.17 -21.85 5.22
N ASP A 506 -8.53 -20.76 4.54
CA ASP A 506 -9.91 -20.53 4.10
C ASP A 506 -10.40 -21.64 3.16
N LYS A 507 -9.54 -22.11 2.25
CA LYS A 507 -9.82 -23.23 1.35
C LYS A 507 -9.95 -24.56 2.11
N ALA A 508 -9.05 -24.83 3.05
CA ALA A 508 -9.06 -26.06 3.84
C ALA A 508 -10.27 -26.14 4.77
N ASN A 509 -10.65 -25.04 5.41
CA ASN A 509 -11.84 -24.96 6.26
C ASN A 509 -13.14 -25.19 5.46
N LYS A 510 -13.21 -24.70 4.21
CA LYS A 510 -14.37 -24.91 3.34
C LYS A 510 -14.48 -26.33 2.80
N LEU A 511 -13.36 -26.92 2.35
CA LEU A 511 -13.35 -28.22 1.68
C LEU A 511 -13.22 -29.40 2.66
N ASN A 512 -12.45 -29.23 3.72
CA ASN A 512 -12.14 -30.23 4.74
C ASN A 512 -11.67 -31.59 4.15
N THR A 513 -10.77 -31.53 3.16
CA THR A 513 -10.20 -32.72 2.48
C THR A 513 -8.72 -32.88 2.79
N THR A 514 -8.19 -34.10 2.69
CA THR A 514 -6.76 -34.39 2.87
C THR A 514 -5.89 -33.51 1.96
N GLU A 515 -6.29 -33.32 0.71
CA GLU A 515 -5.60 -32.51 -0.28
C GLU A 515 -5.55 -31.04 0.14
N SER A 516 -6.67 -30.51 0.66
CA SER A 516 -6.73 -29.12 1.13
C SER A 516 -5.85 -28.87 2.36
N TRP A 517 -5.74 -29.83 3.28
CA TRP A 517 -4.84 -29.76 4.42
C TRP A 517 -3.37 -29.91 4.02
N GLN A 518 -3.06 -30.76 3.03
CA GLN A 518 -1.73 -30.88 2.45
C GLN A 518 -1.28 -29.60 1.76
N LEU A 519 -2.19 -28.91 1.05
CA LEU A 519 -1.92 -27.60 0.45
C LEU A 519 -1.60 -26.56 1.53
N LEU A 520 -2.36 -26.51 2.62
CA LEU A 520 -2.05 -25.63 3.75
C LEU A 520 -0.66 -25.93 4.35
N GLN A 521 -0.36 -27.20 4.59
CA GLN A 521 0.97 -27.59 5.08
C GLN A 521 2.08 -27.16 4.10
N HIS A 522 1.84 -27.27 2.79
CA HIS A 522 2.77 -26.84 1.75
C HIS A 522 3.02 -25.32 1.81
N GLU A 523 1.97 -24.50 1.93
CA GLU A 523 2.09 -23.04 2.04
C GLU A 523 2.86 -22.62 3.31
N ILE A 524 2.64 -23.29 4.44
CA ILE A 524 3.45 -23.09 5.66
C ILE A 524 4.94 -23.34 5.39
N TYR A 525 5.27 -24.41 4.66
CA TYR A 525 6.65 -24.71 4.28
C TYR A 525 7.22 -23.70 3.27
N ARG A 526 6.41 -23.17 2.33
CA ARG A 526 6.85 -22.12 1.40
C ARG A 526 7.24 -20.84 2.15
N ALA A 527 6.40 -20.39 3.08
CA ALA A 527 6.69 -19.24 3.93
C ALA A 527 7.95 -19.49 4.80
N ALA A 528 8.06 -20.67 5.43
CA ALA A 528 9.22 -21.01 6.24
C ALA A 528 10.54 -20.99 5.43
N ARG A 529 10.53 -21.49 4.19
CA ARG A 529 11.70 -21.43 3.29
C ARG A 529 12.10 -19.99 2.97
N ALA A 530 11.13 -19.12 2.71
CA ALA A 530 11.37 -17.70 2.46
C ALA A 530 12.01 -17.00 3.68
N VAL A 531 11.47 -17.26 4.89
CA VAL A 531 12.04 -16.73 6.13
C VAL A 531 13.46 -17.27 6.38
N SER A 532 13.72 -18.56 6.14
CA SER A 532 15.06 -19.13 6.25
C SER A 532 16.03 -18.54 5.22
N LYS A 533 15.58 -18.20 4.01
CA LYS A 533 16.40 -17.52 3.00
C LYS A 533 16.79 -16.11 3.46
N ALA A 534 15.83 -15.32 3.96
CA ALA A 534 16.10 -14.00 4.54
C ALA A 534 17.08 -14.09 5.73
N SER A 535 16.92 -15.10 6.60
CA SER A 535 17.87 -15.40 7.68
C SER A 535 19.28 -15.70 7.16
N ALA A 536 19.42 -16.50 6.11
CA ALA A 536 20.71 -16.83 5.53
C ALA A 536 21.40 -15.61 4.87
N VAL A 537 20.63 -14.72 4.26
CA VAL A 537 21.12 -13.42 3.77
C VAL A 537 21.65 -12.57 4.93
N LEU A 538 20.86 -12.38 5.99
CA LEU A 538 21.30 -11.61 7.16
C LEU A 538 22.54 -12.19 7.83
N ASP A 539 22.73 -13.51 7.80
CA ASP A 539 23.92 -14.17 8.35
C ASP A 539 25.18 -14.01 7.48
N GLY A 540 25.05 -13.52 6.24
CA GLY A 540 26.15 -13.41 5.26
C GLY A 540 26.46 -14.71 4.54
N ARG A 541 25.48 -15.61 4.39
CA ARG A 541 25.66 -16.91 3.68
C ARG A 541 25.27 -16.85 2.21
N LEU A 542 24.58 -15.80 1.76
CA LEU A 542 23.99 -15.66 0.42
C LEU A 542 24.27 -14.29 -0.23
N THR A 543 25.16 -13.52 0.36
CA THR A 543 25.66 -12.20 -0.07
C THR A 543 27.17 -12.25 0.04
#